data_AF-A0A843VV31-F1
#
_entry.id   AF-A0A843VV31-F1
#
_cell.length_a   1.000
_cell.length_b   1.000
_cell.length_c   1.000
_cell.angle_alpha   90.00
_cell.angle_beta   90.00
_cell.angle_gamma   90.00
#
_symmetry.space_group_name_H-M   'P 1'
#
loop_
_entity.id
_entity.type
_entity.pdbx_description
1 polymer ?
#
loop_
_entity_poly.entity_id
_entity_poly.type
_entity_poly.pdbx_seq_one_letter_code
_entity_poly.pdbx_strand_id
1 'polypeptide(L)'
;MFRGATAIMEDMKKCYPLNDAAETVNEIGASVRRVMGGTSGILYDIFCKAAYAKLKGSPAGPTSKQWADALEASIAAVSKYGGASAGYRTMLDALIPASTVLKESLVAGIDPVDAFVISSEAAMSGAESTKSMRPQAGRSSYVSGDVVMTVPDPGAMAAAAWYRAAALAIKNKYSSPS
;
A
#
# COMPACT_ATOMS: atom_id res chain seq x y z
N MET A 1 -10.92 4.40 -5.38
CA MET A 1 -9.55 4.62 -5.88
C MET A 1 -9.44 5.91 -6.69
N PHE A 2 -10.06 6.03 -7.87
CA PHE A 2 -9.96 7.25 -8.71
C PHE A 2 -10.18 8.56 -7.94
N ARG A 3 -11.31 8.70 -7.23
CA ARG A 3 -11.61 9.88 -6.40
C ARG A 3 -10.52 10.19 -5.36
N GLY A 4 -9.93 9.15 -4.75
CA GLY A 4 -8.85 9.30 -3.77
C GLY A 4 -7.57 9.82 -4.41
N ALA A 5 -7.17 9.25 -5.54
CA ALA A 5 -5.99 9.70 -6.29
C ALA A 5 -6.14 11.15 -6.77
N THR A 6 -7.31 11.52 -7.30
CA THR A 6 -7.60 12.91 -7.71
C THR A 6 -7.50 13.88 -6.53
N ALA A 7 -8.10 13.53 -5.39
CA ALA A 7 -8.03 14.39 -4.20
C ALA A 7 -6.60 14.55 -3.69
N ILE A 8 -5.80 13.48 -3.64
CA ILE A 8 -4.38 13.57 -3.29
C ILE A 8 -3.66 14.53 -4.23
N MET A 9 -3.86 14.43 -5.54
CA MET A 9 -3.22 15.33 -6.52
C MET A 9 -3.64 16.80 -6.36
N GLU A 10 -4.89 17.06 -5.97
CA GLU A 10 -5.40 18.41 -5.73
C GLU A 10 -4.92 19.00 -4.41
N ASP A 11 -4.97 18.22 -3.32
CA ASP A 11 -4.58 18.64 -1.97
C ASP A 11 -3.05 18.81 -1.87
N MET A 12 -2.28 17.93 -2.53
CA MET A 12 -0.81 18.01 -2.59
C MET A 12 -0.31 19.35 -3.12
N LYS A 13 -1.03 19.98 -4.05
CA LYS A 13 -0.67 21.29 -4.61
C LYS A 13 -0.93 22.44 -3.64
N LYS A 14 -1.69 22.22 -2.57
CA LYS A 14 -2.20 23.27 -1.69
C LYS A 14 -1.61 23.21 -0.29
N CYS A 15 -1.58 22.02 0.32
CA CYS A 15 -1.46 21.93 1.78
C CYS A 15 -0.56 20.82 2.32
N TYR A 16 0.06 19.99 1.47
CA TYR A 16 0.88 18.87 1.99
C TYR A 16 2.27 19.37 2.44
N PRO A 17 2.74 18.95 3.64
CA PRO A 17 4.09 19.25 4.11
C PRO A 17 5.11 18.32 3.44
N LEU A 18 5.41 18.54 2.15
CA LEU A 18 6.23 17.62 1.32
C LEU A 18 7.68 17.42 1.79
N ASN A 19 8.16 18.24 2.71
CA ASN A 19 9.45 18.11 3.38
C ASN A 19 9.39 17.22 4.64
N ASP A 20 8.19 16.83 5.10
CA ASP A 20 7.97 15.91 6.20
C ASP A 20 7.23 14.68 5.68
N ALA A 21 7.95 13.57 5.56
CA ALA A 21 7.41 12.32 5.07
C ALA A 21 6.28 11.77 5.95
N ALA A 22 6.38 11.92 7.28
CA ALA A 22 5.38 11.41 8.19
C ALA A 22 4.07 12.19 8.03
N GLU A 23 4.15 13.52 8.13
CA GLU A 23 2.95 14.37 7.99
C GLU A 23 2.36 14.32 6.57
N THR A 24 3.19 14.19 5.52
CA THR A 24 2.68 13.95 4.15
C THR A 24 1.84 12.68 4.07
N VAL A 25 2.31 11.57 4.66
CA VAL A 25 1.55 10.31 4.69
C VAL A 25 0.25 10.44 5.49
N ASN A 26 0.28 11.20 6.59
CA ASN A 26 -0.90 11.50 7.39
C ASN A 26 -1.96 12.27 6.59
N GLU A 27 -1.55 13.31 5.85
CA GLU A 27 -2.43 14.09 4.97
C GLU A 27 -3.00 13.26 3.81
N ILE A 28 -2.21 12.36 3.22
CA ILE A 28 -2.71 11.40 2.22
C ILE A 28 -3.86 10.56 2.80
N GLY A 29 -3.70 10.05 4.02
CA GLY A 29 -4.75 9.29 4.73
C GLY A 29 -6.02 10.11 4.93
N ALA A 30 -5.87 11.36 5.39
CA ALA A 30 -6.98 12.29 5.60
C ALA A 30 -7.76 12.58 4.30
N SER A 31 -7.05 12.88 3.20
CA SER A 31 -7.64 13.10 1.89
C SER A 31 -8.40 11.87 1.39
N VAL A 32 -7.81 10.68 1.48
CA VAL A 32 -8.45 9.42 1.07
C VAL A 32 -9.70 9.13 1.89
N ARG A 33 -9.61 9.26 3.22
CA ARG A 33 -10.74 9.07 4.15
C ARG A 33 -11.93 9.95 3.76
N ARG A 34 -11.66 11.22 3.46
CA ARG A 34 -12.67 12.23 3.15
C ARG A 34 -13.46 11.90 1.88
N VAL A 35 -12.81 11.35 0.85
CA VAL A 35 -13.41 11.27 -0.51
C VAL A 35 -13.73 9.87 -1.00
N MET A 36 -13.06 8.82 -0.50
CA MET A 36 -13.25 7.46 -1.04
C MET A 36 -14.51 6.77 -0.52
N GLY A 37 -14.97 7.11 0.69
CA GLY A 37 -16.14 6.49 1.32
C GLY A 37 -15.99 4.97 1.54
N GLY A 38 -16.95 4.38 2.25
CA GLY A 38 -17.00 2.94 2.53
C GLY A 38 -15.80 2.40 3.32
N THR A 39 -15.69 1.07 3.38
CA THR A 39 -14.65 0.38 4.17
C THR A 39 -13.24 0.70 3.67
N SER A 40 -13.03 0.80 2.35
CA SER A 40 -11.70 1.07 1.78
C SER A 40 -11.14 2.43 2.23
N GLY A 41 -11.96 3.49 2.31
CA GLY A 41 -11.48 4.80 2.80
C GLY A 41 -10.99 4.74 4.25
N ILE A 42 -11.68 3.98 5.11
CA ILE A 42 -11.28 3.77 6.50
C ILE A 42 -9.99 2.92 6.58
N LEU A 43 -9.89 1.85 5.79
CA LEU A 43 -8.70 0.99 5.80
C LEU A 43 -7.44 1.74 5.31
N TYR A 44 -7.56 2.59 4.28
CA TYR A 44 -6.44 3.43 3.85
C TYR A 44 -6.08 4.53 4.87
N ASP A 45 -7.05 5.11 5.58
CA ASP A 45 -6.77 6.01 6.71
C ASP A 45 -6.00 5.31 7.83
N ILE A 46 -6.43 4.10 8.20
CA ILE A 46 -5.75 3.26 9.20
C ILE A 46 -4.33 2.94 8.75
N PHE A 47 -4.16 2.54 7.47
CA PHE A 47 -2.86 2.29 6.87
C PHE A 47 -1.94 3.52 7.01
N CYS A 48 -2.39 4.69 6.57
CA CYS A 48 -1.62 5.93 6.63
C CYS A 48 -1.29 6.36 8.06
N LYS A 49 -2.22 6.21 9.01
CA LYS A 49 -1.98 6.55 10.43
C LYS A 49 -0.95 5.63 11.09
N ALA A 50 -0.95 4.35 10.73
CA ALA A 50 0.05 3.41 11.22
C ALA A 50 1.45 3.73 10.65
N ALA A 51 1.54 4.06 9.35
CA ALA A 51 2.78 4.55 8.75
C ALA A 51 3.26 5.85 9.42
N TYR A 52 2.37 6.85 9.59
CA TYR A 52 2.67 8.09 10.30
C TYR A 52 3.29 7.82 11.68
N ALA A 53 2.66 6.95 12.48
CA ALA A 53 3.14 6.63 13.82
C ALA A 53 4.54 6.01 13.84
N LYS A 54 4.95 5.33 12.77
CA LYS A 54 6.29 4.74 12.60
C LYS A 54 7.32 5.71 12.03
N LEU A 55 6.90 6.63 11.17
CA LEU A 55 7.80 7.57 10.49
C LEU A 55 8.06 8.83 11.32
N LYS A 56 7.13 9.24 12.18
CA LYS A 56 7.27 10.43 13.03
C LYS A 56 8.56 10.37 13.86
N GLY A 57 9.20 11.52 14.05
CA GLY A 57 10.46 11.62 14.79
C GLY A 57 11.71 11.25 13.98
N SER A 58 11.63 11.29 12.64
CA SER A 58 12.79 11.10 11.74
C SER A 58 13.23 12.44 11.13
N PRO A 59 13.98 13.30 11.85
CA PRO A 59 14.29 14.67 11.42
C PRO A 59 15.16 14.75 10.16
N ALA A 60 15.98 13.72 9.88
CA ALA A 60 16.78 13.62 8.67
C ALA A 60 16.03 12.94 7.50
N GLY A 61 14.73 12.67 7.65
CA GLY A 61 13.95 11.83 6.77
C GLY A 61 14.03 10.34 7.12
N PRO A 62 13.03 9.52 6.76
CA PRO A 62 13.05 8.09 7.06
C PRO A 62 14.01 7.31 6.15
N THR A 63 14.77 6.40 6.74
CA THR A 63 15.59 5.41 6.02
C THR A 63 14.73 4.36 5.31
N SER A 64 15.32 3.60 4.38
CA SER A 64 14.64 2.49 3.69
C SER A 64 14.11 1.43 4.66
N LYS A 65 14.85 1.14 5.74
CA LYS A 65 14.41 0.22 6.81
C LYS A 65 13.20 0.78 7.57
N GLN A 66 13.20 2.08 7.90
CA GLN A 66 12.04 2.71 8.55
C GLN A 66 10.80 2.72 7.65
N TRP A 67 10.96 2.87 6.34
CA TRP A 67 9.86 2.70 5.38
C TRP A 67 9.32 1.27 5.34
N ALA A 68 10.20 0.26 5.39
CA ALA A 68 9.78 -1.14 5.47
C ALA A 68 9.04 -1.43 6.79
N ASP A 69 9.54 -0.93 7.93
CA ASP A 69 8.89 -1.07 9.24
C ASP A 69 7.53 -0.35 9.28
N ALA A 70 7.41 0.80 8.62
CA ALA A 70 6.17 1.54 8.48
C ALA A 70 5.14 0.77 7.63
N LEU A 71 5.58 0.16 6.52
CA LEU A 71 4.73 -0.70 5.69
C LEU A 71 4.21 -1.91 6.47
N GLU A 72 5.09 -2.62 7.17
CA GLU A 72 4.75 -3.77 8.01
C GLU A 72 3.72 -3.39 9.08
N ALA A 73 3.93 -2.27 9.78
CA ALA A 73 2.98 -1.77 10.77
C ALA A 73 1.62 -1.38 10.17
N SER A 74 1.62 -0.81 8.96
CA SER A 74 0.41 -0.42 8.26
C SER A 74 -0.43 -1.61 7.84
N ILE A 75 0.22 -2.67 7.36
CA ILE A 75 -0.42 -3.94 7.01
C ILE A 75 -0.99 -4.61 8.25
N ALA A 76 -0.23 -4.65 9.35
CA ALA A 76 -0.69 -5.22 10.61
C ALA A 76 -1.93 -4.48 11.15
N ALA A 77 -1.95 -3.15 11.05
CA ALA A 77 -3.11 -2.35 11.43
C ALA A 77 -4.34 -2.64 10.55
N VAL A 78 -4.17 -2.66 9.21
CA VAL A 78 -5.27 -3.00 8.29
C VAL A 78 -5.80 -4.41 8.54
N SER A 79 -4.93 -5.40 8.77
CA SER A 79 -5.34 -6.76 9.11
C SER A 79 -6.15 -6.80 10.40
N LYS A 80 -5.64 -6.18 11.47
CA LYS A 80 -6.31 -6.12 12.78
C LYS A 80 -7.68 -5.46 12.72
N TYR A 81 -7.77 -4.25 12.15
CA TYR A 81 -9.01 -3.47 12.14
C TYR A 81 -9.97 -3.86 11.01
N GLY A 82 -9.45 -4.44 9.93
CA GLY A 82 -10.25 -4.95 8.82
C GLY A 82 -10.74 -6.39 9.03
N GLY A 83 -10.19 -7.11 10.01
CA GLY A 83 -10.55 -8.51 10.29
C GLY A 83 -10.20 -9.46 9.15
N ALA A 84 -9.15 -9.15 8.38
CA ALA A 84 -8.73 -9.92 7.21
C ALA A 84 -7.28 -10.37 7.34
N SER A 85 -6.94 -11.48 6.68
CA SER A 85 -5.60 -12.07 6.67
C SER A 85 -5.19 -12.44 5.24
N ALA A 86 -3.96 -12.90 5.06
CA ALA A 86 -3.54 -13.50 3.79
C ALA A 86 -4.48 -14.66 3.40
N GLY A 87 -4.81 -14.74 2.11
CA GLY A 87 -5.77 -15.68 1.54
C GLY A 87 -7.23 -15.21 1.55
N TYR A 88 -7.55 -14.05 2.16
CA TYR A 88 -8.94 -13.61 2.33
C TYR A 88 -9.50 -12.89 1.11
N ARG A 89 -8.69 -12.74 0.05
CA ARG A 89 -9.03 -12.07 -1.19
C ARG A 89 -9.28 -10.57 -0.96
N THR A 90 -8.24 -9.87 -0.52
CA THR A 90 -8.26 -8.44 -0.18
C THR A 90 -6.95 -7.76 -0.57
N MET A 91 -6.83 -6.45 -0.32
CA MET A 91 -5.56 -5.71 -0.47
C MET A 91 -4.36 -6.32 0.27
N LEU A 92 -4.61 -7.08 1.34
CA LEU A 92 -3.55 -7.74 2.11
C LEU A 92 -2.82 -8.79 1.28
N ASP A 93 -3.49 -9.42 0.31
CA ASP A 93 -2.89 -10.42 -0.57
C ASP A 93 -1.87 -9.81 -1.52
N ALA A 94 -1.94 -8.50 -1.78
CA ALA A 94 -0.89 -7.76 -2.47
C ALA A 94 0.18 -7.25 -1.50
N LEU A 95 -0.23 -6.65 -0.38
CA LEU A 95 0.68 -5.91 0.49
C LEU A 95 1.54 -6.79 1.39
N ILE A 96 1.04 -7.94 1.85
CA ILE A 96 1.82 -8.87 2.70
C ILE A 96 3.03 -9.40 1.93
N PRO A 97 2.90 -9.99 0.72
CA PRO A 97 4.06 -10.42 -0.07
C PRO A 97 5.04 -9.28 -0.36
N ALA A 98 4.54 -8.09 -0.68
CA ALA A 98 5.38 -6.92 -0.91
C ALA A 98 6.21 -6.56 0.31
N SER A 99 5.60 -6.52 1.50
CA SER A 99 6.29 -6.22 2.76
C SER A 99 7.36 -7.25 3.10
N THR A 100 7.06 -8.54 2.93
CA THR A 100 8.02 -9.63 3.17
C THR A 100 9.23 -9.48 2.25
N VAL A 101 9.00 -9.36 0.94
CA VAL A 101 10.07 -9.27 -0.06
C VAL A 101 10.90 -8.00 0.11
N LEU A 102 10.28 -6.86 0.44
CA LEU A 102 11.01 -5.62 0.71
C LEU A 102 11.98 -5.80 1.89
N LYS A 103 11.49 -6.38 2.99
CA LYS A 103 12.28 -6.60 4.21
C LYS A 103 13.44 -7.57 3.96
N GLU A 104 13.17 -8.69 3.30
CA GLU A 104 14.17 -9.69 2.94
C GLU A 104 15.24 -9.11 2.01
N SER A 105 14.84 -8.36 0.99
CA SER A 105 15.76 -7.71 0.04
C SER A 105 16.69 -6.71 0.73
N LEU A 106 16.14 -5.88 1.63
CA LEU A 106 16.93 -4.91 2.41
C LEU A 106 17.88 -5.60 3.40
N VAL A 107 17.49 -6.74 3.99
CA VAL A 107 18.35 -7.55 4.86
C VAL A 107 19.49 -8.20 4.06
N ALA A 108 19.20 -8.65 2.83
CA ALA A 108 20.18 -9.21 1.91
C ALA A 108 21.16 -8.17 1.34
N GLY A 109 20.99 -6.88 1.66
CA GLY A 109 21.86 -5.80 1.19
C GLY A 109 21.61 -5.38 -0.26
N ILE A 110 20.45 -5.74 -0.83
CA ILE A 110 20.03 -5.23 -2.13
C ILE A 110 19.82 -3.72 -2.03
N ASP A 111 20.20 -2.99 -3.08
CA ASP A 111 19.96 -1.55 -3.17
C ASP A 111 18.49 -1.21 -2.85
N PRO A 112 18.20 -0.18 -2.05
CA PRO A 112 16.82 0.13 -1.64
C PRO A 112 15.85 0.41 -2.79
N VAL A 113 16.31 0.99 -3.90
CA VAL A 113 15.46 1.27 -5.07
C VAL A 113 15.11 -0.03 -5.78
N ASP A 114 16.10 -0.90 -6.00
CA ASP A 114 15.86 -2.21 -6.58
C ASP A 114 15.01 -3.11 -5.68
N ALA A 115 15.25 -3.10 -4.37
CA ALA A 115 14.45 -3.82 -3.38
C ALA A 115 12.96 -3.40 -3.43
N PHE A 116 12.67 -2.10 -3.61
CA PHE A 116 11.31 -1.60 -3.73
C PHE A 116 10.66 -2.01 -5.07
N VAL A 117 11.43 -2.10 -6.14
CA VAL A 117 10.93 -2.60 -7.43
C VAL A 117 10.60 -4.09 -7.34
N ILE A 118 11.51 -4.90 -6.78
CA ILE A 118 11.30 -6.34 -6.58
C ILE A 118 10.07 -6.59 -5.70
N SER A 119 9.91 -5.84 -4.60
CA SER A 119 8.73 -5.96 -3.75
C SER A 119 7.43 -5.57 -4.46
N SER A 120 7.48 -4.66 -5.43
CA SER A 120 6.30 -4.29 -6.22
C SER A 120 5.84 -5.38 -7.18
N GLU A 121 6.77 -6.19 -7.71
CA GLU A 121 6.43 -7.36 -8.52
C GLU A 121 5.84 -8.48 -7.65
N ALA A 122 6.28 -8.60 -6.39
CA ALA A 122 5.63 -9.46 -5.40
C ALA A 122 4.20 -8.99 -5.08
N ALA A 123 3.97 -7.69 -5.00
CA ALA A 123 2.62 -7.13 -4.81
C ALA A 123 1.68 -7.50 -5.98
N MET A 124 2.17 -7.36 -7.21
CA MET A 124 1.42 -7.74 -8.42
C MET A 124 1.11 -9.22 -8.45
N SER A 125 2.10 -10.07 -8.18
CA SER A 125 1.93 -11.53 -8.15
C SER A 125 0.93 -11.95 -7.07
N GLY A 126 1.00 -11.34 -5.88
CA GLY A 126 0.06 -11.54 -4.79
C GLY A 126 -1.36 -11.14 -5.18
N ALA A 127 -1.54 -9.98 -5.81
CA ALA A 127 -2.83 -9.54 -6.32
C ALA A 127 -3.40 -10.47 -7.38
N GLU A 128 -2.59 -10.96 -8.32
CA GLU A 128 -3.05 -11.90 -9.36
C GLU A 128 -3.48 -13.26 -8.78
N SER A 129 -2.77 -13.73 -7.75
CA SER A 129 -3.07 -15.01 -7.09
C SER A 129 -4.47 -15.05 -6.45
N THR A 130 -5.08 -13.89 -6.19
CA THR A 130 -6.44 -13.80 -5.63
C THR A 130 -7.53 -14.40 -6.53
N LYS A 131 -7.25 -14.61 -7.82
CA LYS A 131 -8.16 -15.32 -8.75
C LYS A 131 -8.58 -16.68 -8.20
N SER A 132 -7.67 -17.42 -7.57
CA SER A 132 -7.92 -18.77 -7.05
C SER A 132 -8.34 -18.81 -5.58
N MET A 133 -8.57 -17.65 -4.94
CA MET A 133 -8.88 -17.54 -3.52
C MET A 133 -10.38 -17.43 -3.25
N ARG A 134 -10.86 -18.17 -2.24
CA ARG A 134 -12.22 -18.06 -1.71
C ARG A 134 -12.35 -16.75 -0.93
N PRO A 135 -13.30 -15.87 -1.27
CA PRO A 135 -13.50 -14.64 -0.51
C PRO A 135 -13.93 -14.97 0.92
N GLN A 136 -13.22 -14.41 1.89
CA GLN A 136 -13.55 -14.56 3.32
C GLN A 136 -13.85 -13.21 3.99
N ALA A 137 -13.57 -12.10 3.31
CA ALA A 137 -13.84 -10.75 3.80
C ALA A 137 -14.28 -9.79 2.68
N GLY A 138 -14.82 -8.64 3.09
CA GLY A 138 -15.21 -7.55 2.18
C GLY A 138 -16.46 -7.85 1.36
N ARG A 139 -16.77 -6.97 0.39
CA ARG A 139 -17.96 -7.14 -0.47
C ARG A 139 -17.85 -8.33 -1.41
N SER A 140 -16.64 -8.83 -1.64
CA SER A 140 -16.36 -10.01 -2.45
C SER A 140 -16.94 -11.30 -1.83
N SER A 141 -17.19 -11.36 -0.52
CA SER A 141 -17.87 -12.49 0.13
C SER A 141 -19.38 -12.52 -0.09
N TYR A 142 -19.97 -11.47 -0.65
CA TYR A 142 -21.41 -11.40 -0.96
C TYR A 142 -21.76 -11.85 -2.38
N VAL A 143 -20.75 -12.11 -3.22
CA VAL A 143 -20.93 -12.51 -4.61
C VAL A 143 -20.75 -14.03 -4.72
N SER A 144 -21.62 -14.69 -5.48
CA SER A 144 -21.61 -16.14 -5.69
C SER A 144 -20.23 -16.62 -6.15
N GLY A 145 -19.71 -17.66 -5.51
CA GLY A 145 -18.32 -18.13 -5.68
C GLY A 145 -17.90 -18.40 -7.13
N ASP A 146 -18.82 -18.79 -8.00
CA ASP A 146 -18.54 -19.16 -9.39
C ASP A 146 -18.11 -17.97 -10.28
N VAL A 147 -18.54 -16.74 -9.97
CA VAL A 147 -18.17 -15.52 -10.72
C VAL A 147 -16.89 -14.90 -10.18
N VAL A 148 -16.63 -15.08 -8.89
CA VAL A 148 -15.53 -14.40 -8.19
C VAL A 148 -14.19 -15.07 -8.55
N MET A 149 -14.16 -16.36 -8.88
CA MET A 149 -12.92 -17.13 -9.14
C MET A 149 -12.25 -16.93 -10.51
N THR A 150 -12.82 -16.12 -11.40
CA THR A 150 -12.27 -15.93 -12.76
C THR A 150 -11.43 -14.66 -12.91
N VAL A 151 -11.53 -13.73 -11.95
CA VAL A 151 -10.85 -12.42 -11.97
C VAL A 151 -10.15 -12.15 -10.62
N PRO A 152 -9.07 -11.36 -10.61
CA PRO A 152 -8.45 -10.92 -9.36
C PRO A 152 -9.40 -10.09 -8.50
N ASP A 153 -9.09 -10.01 -7.21
CA ASP A 153 -9.70 -9.04 -6.32
C ASP A 153 -9.36 -7.61 -6.76
N PRO A 154 -10.36 -6.73 -6.97
CA PRO A 154 -10.12 -5.35 -7.35
C PRO A 154 -9.39 -4.54 -6.27
N GLY A 155 -9.56 -4.90 -4.98
CA GLY A 155 -8.85 -4.26 -3.87
C GLY A 155 -7.36 -4.61 -3.87
N ALA A 156 -7.03 -5.88 -4.10
CA ALA A 156 -5.65 -6.34 -4.28
C ALA A 156 -4.98 -5.72 -5.50
N MET A 157 -5.65 -5.73 -6.65
CA MET A 157 -5.13 -5.12 -7.88
C MET A 157 -4.91 -3.61 -7.73
N ALA A 158 -5.84 -2.91 -7.08
CA ALA A 158 -5.68 -1.50 -6.77
C ALA A 158 -4.46 -1.24 -5.88
N ALA A 159 -4.26 -2.10 -4.86
CA ALA A 159 -3.12 -2.00 -3.95
C ALA A 159 -1.78 -2.20 -4.65
N ALA A 160 -1.67 -3.27 -5.45
CA ALA A 160 -0.49 -3.54 -6.24
C ALA A 160 -0.20 -2.43 -7.26
N ALA A 161 -1.23 -1.87 -7.89
CA ALA A 161 -1.08 -0.82 -8.89
C ALA A 161 -0.47 0.47 -8.31
N TRP A 162 -0.97 0.99 -7.19
CA TRP A 162 -0.38 2.20 -6.60
C TRP A 162 1.00 1.94 -6.00
N TYR A 163 1.23 0.75 -5.43
CA TYR A 163 2.52 0.39 -4.86
C TYR A 163 3.60 0.29 -5.94
N ARG A 164 3.28 -0.35 -7.07
CA ARG A 164 4.15 -0.40 -8.26
C ARG A 164 4.39 0.97 -8.87
N ALA A 165 3.35 1.80 -8.97
CA ALA A 165 3.52 3.18 -9.46
C ALA A 165 4.51 3.97 -8.58
N ALA A 166 4.45 3.82 -7.25
CA ALA A 166 5.39 4.45 -6.33
C ALA A 166 6.83 3.91 -6.53
N ALA A 167 7.01 2.59 -6.63
CA ALA A 167 8.32 1.99 -6.87
C ALA A 167 8.97 2.48 -8.17
N LEU A 168 8.21 2.49 -9.27
CA LEU A 168 8.69 2.97 -10.56
C LEU A 168 8.98 4.48 -10.57
N ALA A 169 8.18 5.29 -9.86
CA ALA A 169 8.45 6.72 -9.73
C ALA A 169 9.78 6.98 -9.01
N ILE A 170 10.08 6.23 -7.95
CA ILE A 170 11.37 6.30 -7.25
C ILE A 170 12.50 5.83 -8.17
N LYS A 171 12.35 4.69 -8.84
CA LYS A 171 13.35 4.20 -9.79
C LYS A 171 13.69 5.24 -10.86
N ASN A 172 12.69 5.84 -11.48
CA ASN A 172 12.87 6.84 -12.53
C ASN A 172 13.59 8.09 -12.01
N LYS A 173 13.29 8.52 -10.78
CA LYS A 173 13.96 9.66 -10.13
C LYS A 173 15.45 9.41 -9.92
N TYR A 174 15.85 8.20 -9.53
CA TYR A 174 17.25 7.85 -9.30
C TYR A 174 17.99 7.31 -10.53
N SER A 175 17.27 6.96 -11.61
CA SER A 175 17.85 6.50 -12.87
C SER A 175 18.08 7.63 -13.88
N SER A 176 17.51 8.82 -13.65
CA SER A 176 17.72 9.97 -14.53
C SER A 176 19.10 10.59 -14.23
N PRO A 177 19.99 10.76 -15.22
CA PRO A 177 21.24 11.48 -15.02
C PRO A 177 20.92 12.92 -14.61
N SER A 178 21.52 13.37 -13.50
CA SER A 178 21.49 14.76 -13.01
C SER A 178 22.03 15.74 -14.03
#